data_AF-A0A9X8DJT1-F1
#
_entry.id   AF-A0A9X8DJT1-F1
#
_cell.length_a   1.000
_cell.length_b   1.000
_cell.length_c   1.000
_cell.angle_alpha   90.00
_cell.angle_beta   90.00
_cell.angle_gamma   90.00
#
_symmetry.space_group_name_H-M   'P 1'
#
loop_
_entity.id
_entity.type
_entity.pdbx_description
1 polymer ?
#
loop_
_entity_poly.entity_id
_entity_poly.type
_entity_poly.pdbx_seq_one_letter_code
_entity_poly.pdbx_strand_id
1 'polypeptide(L)'
;MFVFLVVWSVVALFVFGPSSHEGHGEQGKPNGPPDSESSSDAGQQWPSAPDVPITTVAVDIPLLNDTMTPPSMVKFSFPKFVGQPAKFPIPTAPTCGIRKAKSAKEVVYMTVDDGPSPSGRLNLLNAMDQLKNRTNMEAAYVTFIESGYNFCGQETNSIFTLQCSSAAYDTALQLLVWTIKAGHMIAAHSDSHFYDANAGFYTWSDMVRGALRIDDALANETLWETDADRAAHKRAVSTLWSYARLPCTNAWRLPGESSETGLRKEDPDRDARLLTADKLFGGKLECKPDTKPWLSMGWDAEWRLDAKATYDAQKEKCKVAQDIVNQFDNKGKAGPREDHVVLLTHDYFFADEAKASIFRDVVAELQMLGYTIGTLDQYPLKQ
;
A
#
# COMPACT_ATOMS: atom_id res chain seq x y z
N MET A 1 3.62 15.16 45.33
CA MET A 1 3.28 16.47 44.74
C MET A 1 4.32 16.73 43.64
N PHE A 2 3.86 16.82 42.38
CA PHE A 2 4.60 17.14 41.14
C PHE A 2 5.76 16.23 40.73
N VAL A 3 5.52 15.39 39.72
CA VAL A 3 6.55 14.91 38.79
C VAL A 3 6.11 15.32 37.38
N PHE A 4 7.02 15.99 36.69
CA PHE A 4 6.86 16.65 35.41
C PHE A 4 6.53 15.67 34.28
N LEU A 5 5.44 15.95 33.56
CA LEU A 5 5.17 15.44 32.22
C LEU A 5 6.15 16.10 31.24
N VAL A 6 7.04 15.30 30.64
CA VAL A 6 7.80 15.73 29.47
C VAL A 6 7.12 15.12 28.25
N VAL A 7 6.26 15.93 27.62
CA VAL A 7 5.61 15.65 26.34
C VAL A 7 6.62 15.98 25.23
N TRP A 8 6.92 15.03 24.35
CA TRP A 8 7.69 15.30 23.13
C TRP A 8 6.79 15.14 21.91
N SER A 9 6.55 16.27 21.26
CA SER A 9 5.95 16.39 19.94
C SER A 9 7.04 16.17 18.89
N VAL A 10 6.81 15.28 17.93
CA VAL A 10 7.50 15.32 16.62
C VAL A 10 6.40 15.39 15.56
N VAL A 11 6.26 16.59 15.00
CA VAL A 11 5.29 16.94 13.96
C VAL A 11 5.70 16.33 12.63
N ALA A 12 4.76 15.64 12.00
CA ALA A 12 4.74 15.38 10.58
C ALA A 12 4.67 16.72 9.82
N LEU A 13 5.80 17.18 9.29
CA LEU A 13 5.85 18.33 8.39
C LEU A 13 5.48 17.91 6.97
N PHE A 14 4.23 17.54 6.76
CA PHE A 14 3.59 17.55 5.44
C PHE A 14 2.09 17.76 5.66
N VAL A 15 1.64 19.03 5.68
CA VAL A 15 0.28 19.55 5.36
C VAL A 15 0.26 21.06 5.73
N PHE A 16 0.43 21.91 4.71
CA PHE A 16 0.14 23.37 4.56
C PHE A 16 0.77 24.46 5.49
N GLY A 17 1.48 25.43 4.87
CA GLY A 17 1.74 26.79 5.40
C GLY A 17 2.74 27.59 4.53
N PRO A 18 2.58 28.91 4.32
CA PRO A 18 3.01 29.61 3.10
C PRO A 18 4.51 29.90 2.99
N SER A 19 4.99 29.90 1.75
CA SER A 19 6.30 30.38 1.35
C SER A 19 6.45 31.88 1.59
N SER A 20 7.32 32.25 2.52
CA SER A 20 7.95 33.56 2.54
C SER A 20 9.46 33.36 2.63
N HIS A 21 10.16 33.62 1.54
CA HIS A 21 11.43 34.35 1.59
C HIS A 21 11.69 34.93 0.20
N GLU A 22 11.62 36.26 0.14
CA GLU A 22 12.22 37.08 -0.90
C GLU A 22 13.71 36.72 -1.02
N GLY A 23 14.15 36.48 -2.25
CA GLY A 23 15.55 36.34 -2.59
C GLY A 23 16.20 37.70 -2.78
N HIS A 24 17.51 37.77 -2.55
CA HIS A 24 18.39 38.72 -3.21
C HIS A 24 19.78 38.13 -3.43
N GLY A 25 20.19 38.13 -4.71
CA GLY A 25 21.57 38.21 -5.22
C GLY A 25 22.36 36.89 -5.26
N GLU A 26 23.20 36.59 -6.25
CA GLU A 26 23.53 37.23 -7.52
C GLU A 26 24.40 36.24 -8.34
N GLN A 27 24.33 36.40 -9.65
CA GLN A 27 25.07 35.85 -10.81
C GLN A 27 26.42 35.09 -10.65
N GLY A 28 26.58 34.06 -11.49
CA GLY A 28 27.89 33.59 -12.00
C GLY A 28 27.84 32.27 -12.79
N LYS A 29 28.06 32.32 -14.12
CA LYS A 29 28.28 31.19 -15.07
C LYS A 29 29.73 31.32 -15.63
N PRO A 30 30.35 30.38 -16.40
CA PRO A 30 29.92 29.03 -16.85
C PRO A 30 31.04 27.91 -16.95
N ASN A 31 30.61 26.70 -17.38
CA ASN A 31 31.30 25.63 -18.16
C ASN A 31 31.95 24.39 -17.47
N GLY A 32 31.36 23.20 -17.74
CA GLY A 32 31.93 21.84 -17.64
C GLY A 32 30.94 20.77 -18.18
N PRO A 33 31.37 19.67 -18.83
CA PRO A 33 30.51 18.69 -19.50
C PRO A 33 29.85 17.69 -18.51
N PRO A 34 28.81 16.92 -18.91
CA PRO A 34 27.95 16.23 -17.95
C PRO A 34 28.59 14.92 -17.48
N ASP A 35 28.95 14.87 -16.20
CA ASP A 35 29.25 13.61 -15.52
C ASP A 35 27.93 12.88 -15.21
N SER A 36 27.97 11.59 -15.52
CA SER A 36 26.95 10.60 -15.21
C SER A 36 26.74 10.48 -13.70
N GLU A 37 25.69 11.11 -13.17
CA GLU A 37 25.22 10.86 -11.81
C GLU A 37 24.43 9.55 -11.75
N SER A 38 25.13 8.49 -11.34
CA SER A 38 24.51 7.33 -10.73
C SER A 38 23.79 7.78 -9.46
N SER A 39 22.46 7.71 -9.44
CA SER A 39 21.67 8.02 -8.24
C SER A 39 21.83 6.91 -7.20
N SER A 40 22.90 6.99 -6.41
CA SER A 40 23.06 6.21 -5.19
C SER A 40 22.56 7.02 -3.99
N ASP A 41 21.25 7.22 -3.88
CA ASP A 41 20.62 7.72 -2.65
C ASP A 41 20.23 6.53 -1.75
N ALA A 42 21.25 5.83 -1.26
CA ALA A 42 21.15 4.80 -0.21
C ALA A 42 21.21 5.41 1.22
N GLY A 43 20.95 6.71 1.35
CA GLY A 43 21.35 7.49 2.53
C GLY A 43 20.28 7.82 3.57
N GLN A 44 18.99 7.66 3.29
CA GLN A 44 17.97 8.06 4.28
C GLN A 44 17.69 6.94 5.30
N GLN A 45 18.18 7.17 6.51
CA GLN A 45 17.95 6.35 7.70
C GLN A 45 16.52 6.58 8.21
N TRP A 46 15.78 5.51 8.45
CA TRP A 46 14.44 5.57 9.06
C TRP A 46 14.56 6.03 10.53
N PRO A 47 13.60 6.83 11.05
CA PRO A 47 13.61 7.22 12.45
C PRO A 47 13.47 5.98 13.35
N SER A 48 14.33 5.89 14.37
CA SER A 48 14.39 4.78 15.34
C SER A 48 13.29 4.88 16.41
N ALA A 49 12.72 3.74 16.80
CA ALA A 49 11.92 3.65 18.02
C ALA A 49 12.82 3.81 19.27
N PRO A 50 12.36 4.42 20.37
CA PRO A 50 13.18 4.70 21.56
C PRO A 50 13.39 3.46 22.45
N ASP A 51 14.58 3.33 23.02
CA ASP A 51 14.95 2.31 24.03
C ASP A 51 14.26 2.53 25.38
N VAL A 52 13.56 1.52 25.92
CA VAL A 52 12.95 1.56 27.26
C VAL A 52 13.32 0.31 28.07
N PRO A 53 13.76 0.44 29.34
CA PRO A 53 14.22 -0.70 30.14
C PRO A 53 13.08 -1.67 30.52
N ILE A 54 13.35 -2.95 30.31
CA ILE A 54 12.45 -4.08 30.56
C ILE A 54 12.14 -4.17 32.05
N THR A 55 10.91 -3.81 32.43
CA THR A 55 10.36 -4.15 33.75
C THR A 55 9.18 -5.07 33.50
N THR A 56 9.31 -6.35 33.87
CA THR A 56 8.25 -7.35 33.75
C THR A 56 7.09 -7.00 34.68
N VAL A 57 6.08 -6.34 34.13
CA VAL A 57 4.76 -6.21 34.76
C VAL A 57 3.83 -7.10 33.96
N ALA A 58 3.20 -8.08 34.62
CA ALA A 58 2.11 -8.83 34.04
C ALA A 58 0.96 -7.85 33.77
N VAL A 59 0.63 -7.64 32.50
CA VAL A 59 -0.49 -6.78 32.11
C VAL A 59 -1.57 -7.70 31.54
N ASP A 60 -2.67 -7.82 32.27
CA ASP A 60 -3.93 -8.35 31.75
C ASP A 60 -4.35 -7.49 30.55
N ILE A 61 -4.44 -8.10 29.37
CA ILE A 61 -5.00 -7.46 28.18
C ILE A 61 -6.48 -7.22 28.47
N PRO A 62 -6.97 -5.97 28.52
CA PRO A 62 -8.39 -5.73 28.60
C PRO A 62 -8.98 -6.15 27.25
N LEU A 63 -9.61 -7.33 27.23
CA LEU A 63 -10.59 -7.68 26.21
C LEU A 63 -11.54 -6.48 26.06
N LEU A 64 -11.72 -6.01 24.83
CA LEU A 64 -12.70 -4.98 24.49
C LEU A 64 -14.05 -5.36 25.13
N ASN A 65 -14.46 -4.59 26.13
CA ASN A 65 -15.79 -4.68 26.74
C ASN A 65 -16.86 -4.35 25.67
N ASP A 66 -17.62 -5.35 25.25
CA ASP A 66 -19.09 -5.48 25.34
C ASP A 66 -20.00 -4.22 25.29
N THR A 67 -19.69 -3.21 24.49
CA THR A 67 -20.65 -2.13 24.17
C THR A 67 -20.69 -1.68 22.72
N MET A 68 -20.34 -2.56 21.77
CA MET A 68 -20.87 -2.42 20.42
C MET A 68 -22.21 -3.15 20.35
N THR A 69 -23.29 -2.38 20.50
CA THR A 69 -24.63 -2.80 20.08
C THR A 69 -24.50 -3.47 18.71
N PRO A 70 -25.02 -4.70 18.49
CA PRO A 70 -24.95 -5.32 17.18
C PRO A 70 -25.50 -4.33 16.16
N PRO A 71 -24.80 -4.10 15.03
CA PRO A 71 -25.28 -3.16 14.03
C PRO A 71 -26.69 -3.58 13.68
N SER A 72 -27.64 -2.67 13.93
CA SER A 72 -28.99 -2.79 13.45
C SER A 72 -28.93 -3.24 11.98
N MET A 73 -29.79 -4.18 11.57
CA MET A 73 -29.98 -4.60 10.18
C MET A 73 -30.58 -3.45 9.34
N VAL A 74 -30.04 -2.24 9.47
CA VAL A 74 -30.26 -1.15 8.54
C VAL A 74 -29.63 -1.59 7.25
N LYS A 75 -30.45 -1.63 6.20
CA LYS A 75 -29.98 -1.81 4.84
C LYS A 75 -29.03 -0.66 4.51
N PHE A 76 -27.73 -0.89 4.69
CA PHE A 76 -26.71 0.10 4.41
C PHE A 76 -26.42 0.04 2.91
N SER A 77 -27.11 0.88 2.15
CA SER A 77 -26.87 1.03 0.72
C SER A 77 -25.85 2.16 0.53
N PHE A 78 -24.57 1.83 0.44
CA PHE A 78 -23.61 2.80 -0.08
C PHE A 78 -24.01 3.16 -1.52
N PRO A 79 -23.78 4.42 -1.95
CA PRO A 79 -23.94 4.75 -3.36
C PRO A 79 -23.09 3.80 -4.20
N LYS A 80 -23.65 3.38 -5.35
CA LYS A 80 -22.88 2.59 -6.32
C LYS A 80 -21.69 3.42 -6.77
N PHE A 81 -20.54 2.78 -6.95
CA PHE A 81 -19.42 3.42 -7.59
C PHE A 81 -19.82 3.82 -9.02
N VAL A 82 -19.73 5.11 -9.32
CA VAL A 82 -19.94 5.65 -10.66
C VAL A 82 -18.62 6.26 -11.10
N GLY A 83 -17.93 5.53 -11.98
CA GLY A 83 -16.67 5.97 -12.56
C GLY A 83 -16.82 7.34 -13.22
N GLN A 84 -15.82 8.19 -13.03
CA GLN A 84 -15.79 9.51 -13.65
C GLN A 84 -15.15 9.46 -15.04
N PRO A 85 -15.70 10.20 -16.03
CA PRO A 85 -15.09 10.28 -17.34
C PRO A 85 -13.67 10.86 -17.24
N ALA A 86 -12.80 10.41 -18.14
CA ALA A 86 -11.42 10.85 -18.16
C ALA A 86 -11.31 12.35 -18.50
N LYS A 87 -10.78 13.16 -17.57
CA LYS A 87 -10.41 14.56 -17.85
C LYS A 87 -9.10 14.69 -18.63
N PHE A 88 -8.25 13.67 -18.54
CA PHE A 88 -6.98 13.56 -19.26
C PHE A 88 -7.07 12.47 -20.33
N PRO A 89 -6.54 12.69 -21.55
CA PRO A 89 -6.58 11.69 -22.62
C PRO A 89 -6.04 10.35 -22.15
N ILE A 90 -6.74 9.26 -22.49
CA ILE A 90 -6.28 7.90 -22.20
C ILE A 90 -5.28 7.49 -23.29
N PRO A 91 -4.07 7.01 -22.94
CA PRO A 91 -3.09 6.58 -23.93
C PRO A 91 -3.61 5.47 -24.86
N THR A 92 -3.33 5.63 -26.15
CA THR A 92 -3.72 4.69 -27.22
C THR A 92 -2.54 4.07 -27.95
N ALA A 93 -1.31 4.54 -27.71
CA ALA A 93 -0.07 3.99 -28.22
C ALA A 93 1.06 4.15 -27.17
N PRO A 94 2.09 3.28 -27.17
CA PRO A 94 3.24 3.45 -26.30
C PRO A 94 4.05 4.68 -26.73
N THR A 95 4.59 5.41 -25.76
CA THR A 95 5.24 6.72 -25.97
C THR A 95 6.59 6.86 -25.29
N CYS A 96 6.99 5.90 -24.45
CA CYS A 96 8.17 6.05 -23.61
C CYS A 96 9.47 5.51 -24.23
N GLY A 97 9.41 4.87 -25.41
CA GLY A 97 10.60 4.31 -26.05
C GLY A 97 11.22 3.12 -25.30
N ILE A 98 10.45 2.49 -24.40
CA ILE A 98 10.88 1.37 -23.56
C ILE A 98 10.75 0.05 -24.34
N ARG A 99 11.53 -0.97 -23.98
CA ARG A 99 11.42 -2.30 -24.61
C ARG A 99 10.04 -2.91 -24.40
N LYS A 100 9.60 -3.66 -25.41
CA LYS A 100 8.40 -4.51 -25.33
C LYS A 100 8.67 -5.72 -24.42
N ALA A 101 7.59 -6.31 -23.94
CA ALA A 101 7.65 -7.58 -23.24
C ALA A 101 8.23 -8.67 -24.15
N LYS A 102 9.08 -9.55 -23.60
CA LYS A 102 9.65 -10.69 -24.33
C LYS A 102 8.60 -11.79 -24.56
N SER A 103 7.64 -11.90 -23.66
CA SER A 103 6.50 -12.81 -23.76
C SER A 103 5.38 -12.37 -22.82
N ALA A 104 4.18 -12.95 -22.99
CA ALA A 104 3.05 -12.75 -22.06
C ALA A 104 3.29 -13.31 -20.64
N LYS A 105 4.45 -13.95 -20.38
CA LYS A 105 4.85 -14.36 -19.04
C LYS A 105 5.44 -13.21 -18.23
N GLU A 106 5.87 -12.11 -18.85
CA GLU A 106 6.36 -10.94 -18.12
C GLU A 106 5.16 -10.20 -17.49
N VAL A 107 4.91 -10.48 -16.20
CA VAL A 107 3.76 -9.96 -15.44
C VAL A 107 4.21 -8.85 -14.49
N VAL A 108 3.49 -7.74 -14.49
CA VAL A 108 3.64 -6.65 -13.52
C VAL A 108 2.49 -6.70 -12.52
N TYR A 109 2.82 -6.69 -11.23
CA TYR A 109 1.88 -6.60 -10.13
C TYR A 109 1.94 -5.19 -9.57
N MET A 110 0.94 -4.38 -9.91
CA MET A 110 0.79 -3.05 -9.35
C MET A 110 0.26 -3.18 -7.92
N THR A 111 1.04 -2.75 -6.93
CA THR A 111 0.64 -2.82 -5.52
C THR A 111 0.64 -1.45 -4.86
N VAL A 112 -0.37 -1.18 -4.05
CA VAL A 112 -0.62 0.14 -3.43
C VAL A 112 -0.84 -0.05 -1.94
N ASP A 113 0.07 0.45 -1.12
CA ASP A 113 0.07 0.28 0.33
C ASP A 113 -0.69 1.42 1.05
N ASP A 114 -0.85 1.26 2.36
CA ASP A 114 -1.38 2.25 3.33
C ASP A 114 -2.85 2.62 3.24
N GLY A 115 -3.60 1.96 2.35
CA GLY A 115 -4.98 2.32 2.12
C GLY A 115 -6.00 1.71 3.09
N PRO A 116 -7.31 2.00 2.91
CA PRO A 116 -7.87 2.90 1.90
C PRO A 116 -7.76 4.36 2.32
N SER A 117 -6.82 5.10 1.71
CA SER A 117 -6.65 6.52 2.02
C SER A 117 -7.81 7.34 1.45
N PRO A 118 -8.46 8.20 2.27
CA PRO A 118 -9.51 9.10 1.81
C PRO A 118 -9.02 10.11 0.78
N SER A 119 -7.72 10.43 0.73
CA SER A 119 -7.19 11.42 -0.21
C SER A 119 -7.02 10.87 -1.62
N GLY A 120 -6.57 9.62 -1.75
CA GLY A 120 -6.10 9.10 -3.04
C GLY A 120 -6.90 7.93 -3.61
N ARG A 121 -7.54 7.12 -2.78
CA ARG A 121 -8.15 5.85 -3.23
C ARG A 121 -9.22 6.08 -4.30
N LEU A 122 -10.11 7.05 -4.12
CA LEU A 122 -11.18 7.33 -5.08
C LEU A 122 -10.63 7.74 -6.46
N ASN A 123 -9.57 8.54 -6.48
CA ASN A 123 -8.94 8.97 -7.73
C ASN A 123 -8.31 7.78 -8.47
N LEU A 124 -7.65 6.87 -7.74
CA LEU A 124 -7.13 5.63 -8.30
C LEU A 124 -8.23 4.72 -8.86
N LEU A 125 -9.35 4.55 -8.15
CA LEU A 125 -10.48 3.75 -8.65
C LEU A 125 -11.07 4.35 -9.93
N ASN A 126 -11.23 5.68 -10.00
CA ASN A 126 -11.67 6.37 -11.21
C ASN A 126 -10.68 6.18 -12.37
N ALA A 127 -9.39 6.31 -12.10
CA ALA A 127 -8.32 6.08 -13.08
C ALA A 127 -8.36 4.64 -13.64
N MET A 128 -8.53 3.64 -12.78
CA MET A 128 -8.58 2.23 -13.21
C MET A 128 -9.88 1.88 -13.95
N ASP A 129 -11.02 2.44 -13.54
CA ASP A 129 -12.29 2.28 -14.25
C ASP A 129 -12.22 2.81 -15.69
N GLN A 130 -11.53 3.93 -15.91
CA GLN A 130 -11.29 4.48 -17.24
C GLN A 130 -10.51 3.50 -18.15
N LEU A 131 -9.57 2.71 -17.61
CA LEU A 131 -8.88 1.68 -18.39
C LEU A 131 -9.74 0.47 -18.68
N LYS A 132 -10.56 0.06 -17.70
CA LYS A 132 -11.48 -1.08 -17.81
C LYS A 132 -12.50 -0.88 -18.93
N ASN A 133 -12.89 0.38 -19.20
CA ASN A 133 -13.84 0.72 -20.25
C ASN A 133 -13.24 0.78 -21.67
N ARG A 134 -11.95 0.45 -21.85
CA ARG A 134 -11.35 0.32 -23.20
C ARG A 134 -11.80 -0.98 -23.86
N THR A 135 -12.13 -0.92 -25.14
CA THR A 135 -12.65 -2.09 -25.88
C THR A 135 -11.58 -3.04 -26.41
N ASN A 136 -10.31 -2.61 -26.47
CA ASN A 136 -9.25 -3.29 -27.22
C ASN A 136 -8.10 -3.79 -26.34
N MET A 137 -8.27 -3.77 -25.02
CA MET A 137 -7.26 -4.18 -24.05
C MET A 137 -7.91 -4.98 -22.94
N GLU A 138 -7.18 -5.93 -22.38
CA GLU A 138 -7.64 -6.65 -21.19
C GLU A 138 -7.78 -5.70 -19.99
N ALA A 139 -8.74 -5.99 -19.11
CA ALA A 139 -8.88 -5.26 -17.87
C ALA A 139 -7.65 -5.48 -16.99
N ALA A 140 -7.13 -4.39 -16.42
CA ALA A 140 -6.03 -4.43 -15.47
C ALA A 140 -6.56 -4.31 -14.04
N TYR A 141 -6.00 -5.08 -13.12
CA TYR A 141 -6.36 -5.06 -11.71
C TYR A 141 -5.14 -4.81 -10.85
N VAL A 142 -5.35 -4.08 -9.75
CA VAL A 142 -4.34 -3.66 -8.78
C VAL A 142 -4.53 -4.44 -7.49
N THR A 143 -3.45 -4.65 -6.74
CA THR A 143 -3.53 -5.17 -5.36
C THR A 143 -3.36 -4.02 -4.38
N PHE A 144 -4.33 -3.81 -3.51
CA PHE A 144 -4.24 -2.83 -2.43
C PHE A 144 -3.84 -3.54 -1.13
N ILE A 145 -2.77 -3.08 -0.48
CA ILE A 145 -2.31 -3.60 0.80
C ILE A 145 -2.87 -2.67 1.88
N GLU A 146 -3.88 -3.14 2.59
CA GLU A 146 -4.78 -2.32 3.38
C GLU A 146 -4.34 -2.24 4.86
N SER A 147 -4.43 -1.04 5.43
CA SER A 147 -4.18 -0.76 6.83
C SER A 147 -5.44 -0.41 7.61
N GLY A 148 -5.57 -0.96 8.81
CA GLY A 148 -6.75 -0.82 9.65
C GLY A 148 -6.96 0.60 10.21
N TYR A 149 -5.89 1.39 10.43
CA TYR A 149 -5.98 2.73 11.00
C TYR A 149 -6.86 3.69 10.18
N ASN A 150 -7.02 3.45 8.87
CA ASN A 150 -7.86 4.30 8.01
C ASN A 150 -9.33 4.29 8.44
N PHE A 151 -9.80 3.24 9.13
CA PHE A 151 -11.14 3.19 9.71
C PHE A 151 -11.31 4.08 10.96
N CYS A 152 -10.21 4.55 11.54
CA CYS A 152 -10.21 5.43 12.72
C CYS A 152 -9.97 6.89 12.36
N GLY A 153 -9.30 7.15 11.23
CA GLY A 153 -8.95 8.47 10.73
C GLY A 153 -7.44 8.64 10.61
N GLN A 154 -7.02 9.68 9.87
CA GLN A 154 -5.61 9.95 9.58
C GLN A 154 -4.93 10.89 10.59
N GLU A 155 -5.64 11.37 11.61
CA GLU A 155 -5.01 12.19 12.64
C GLU A 155 -4.08 11.35 13.51
N THR A 156 -2.92 11.92 13.83
CA THR A 156 -1.84 11.28 14.59
C THR A 156 -2.36 10.62 15.88
N ASN A 157 -3.26 11.30 16.61
CA ASN A 157 -3.88 10.71 17.80
C ASN A 157 -4.76 9.50 17.48
N SER A 158 -5.49 9.46 16.36
CA SER A 158 -6.30 8.30 15.97
C SER A 158 -5.44 7.08 15.61
N ILE A 159 -4.24 7.28 15.07
CA ILE A 159 -3.28 6.21 14.73
C ILE A 159 -2.59 5.66 15.99
N PHE A 160 -2.21 6.53 16.93
CA PHE A 160 -1.51 6.12 18.16
C PHE A 160 -2.43 5.73 19.33
N THR A 161 -3.67 6.23 19.36
CA THR A 161 -4.61 6.01 20.48
C THR A 161 -5.89 5.27 20.07
N LEU A 162 -6.03 4.91 18.78
CA LEU A 162 -7.23 4.28 18.21
C LEU A 162 -8.52 5.03 18.51
N GLN A 163 -8.46 6.36 18.64
CA GLN A 163 -9.65 7.22 18.76
C GLN A 163 -10.31 7.36 17.39
N CYS A 164 -11.20 6.42 17.09
CA CYS A 164 -11.85 6.28 15.79
C CYS A 164 -13.01 7.28 15.65
N SER A 165 -13.09 7.97 14.51
CA SER A 165 -14.27 8.75 14.13
C SER A 165 -15.21 7.93 13.24
N SER A 166 -16.52 8.05 13.44
CA SER A 166 -17.51 7.34 12.61
C SER A 166 -17.45 7.74 11.13
N ALA A 167 -17.13 9.00 10.84
CA ALA A 167 -17.01 9.50 9.47
C ALA A 167 -15.81 8.87 8.72
N ALA A 168 -14.70 8.64 9.42
CA ALA A 168 -13.55 7.94 8.84
C ALA A 168 -13.90 6.48 8.53
N TYR A 169 -14.61 5.80 9.44
CA TYR A 169 -15.08 4.44 9.24
C TYR A 169 -15.93 4.30 7.97
N ASP A 170 -16.97 5.12 7.82
CA ASP A 170 -17.89 5.04 6.67
C ASP A 170 -17.17 5.30 5.34
N THR A 171 -16.22 6.23 5.33
CA THR A 171 -15.43 6.56 4.14
C THR A 171 -14.49 5.41 3.76
N ALA A 172 -13.75 4.87 4.73
CA ALA A 172 -12.86 3.73 4.52
C ALA A 172 -13.63 2.50 4.02
N LEU A 173 -14.76 2.18 4.66
CA LEU A 173 -15.63 1.07 4.27
C LEU A 173 -16.16 1.25 2.83
N GLN A 174 -16.64 2.45 2.49
CA GLN A 174 -17.13 2.75 1.14
C GLN A 174 -16.04 2.50 0.08
N LEU A 175 -14.85 3.06 0.30
CA LEU A 175 -13.72 2.95 -0.63
C LEU A 175 -13.26 1.49 -0.80
N LEU A 176 -13.26 0.72 0.29
CA LEU A 176 -12.89 -0.69 0.28
C LEU A 176 -13.93 -1.53 -0.48
N VAL A 177 -15.22 -1.32 -0.23
CA VAL A 177 -16.31 -2.01 -0.95
C VAL A 177 -16.24 -1.71 -2.43
N TRP A 178 -16.01 -0.45 -2.83
CA TRP A 178 -15.82 -0.08 -4.23
C TRP A 178 -14.60 -0.74 -4.85
N THR A 179 -13.49 -0.82 -4.11
CA THR A 179 -12.26 -1.51 -4.53
C THR A 179 -12.55 -2.99 -4.86
N ILE A 180 -13.26 -3.69 -3.97
CA ILE A 180 -13.60 -5.11 -4.13
C ILE A 180 -14.57 -5.31 -5.29
N LYS A 181 -15.64 -4.51 -5.39
CA LYS A 181 -16.62 -4.60 -6.48
C LYS A 181 -16.02 -4.27 -7.85
N ALA A 182 -14.99 -3.42 -7.90
CA ALA A 182 -14.26 -3.14 -9.13
C ALA A 182 -13.45 -4.34 -9.64
N GLY A 183 -13.17 -5.33 -8.78
CA GLY A 183 -12.43 -6.56 -9.08
C GLY A 183 -10.97 -6.54 -8.60
N HIS A 184 -10.54 -5.46 -7.95
CA HIS A 184 -9.19 -5.36 -7.40
C HIS A 184 -8.99 -6.33 -6.23
N MET A 185 -7.73 -6.68 -5.97
CA MET A 185 -7.36 -7.52 -4.83
C MET A 185 -7.09 -6.66 -3.61
N ILE A 186 -7.41 -7.17 -2.42
CA ILE A 186 -6.94 -6.61 -1.15
C ILE A 186 -6.06 -7.63 -0.41
N ALA A 187 -5.09 -7.15 0.35
CA ALA A 187 -4.20 -7.94 1.21
C ALA A 187 -3.89 -7.17 2.51
N ALA A 188 -3.36 -7.84 3.53
CA ALA A 188 -3.13 -7.23 4.83
C ALA A 188 -1.83 -6.40 4.88
N HIS A 189 -1.89 -5.17 5.41
CA HIS A 189 -0.70 -4.37 5.71
C HIS A 189 -0.40 -4.34 7.21
N SER A 190 -1.30 -3.84 8.06
CA SER A 190 -1.27 -3.89 9.54
C SER A 190 -2.42 -3.05 10.10
N ASP A 191 -2.67 -3.05 11.42
CA ASP A 191 -3.62 -2.08 11.98
C ASP A 191 -3.02 -0.68 12.03
N SER A 192 -1.80 -0.54 12.57
CA SER A 192 -1.23 0.76 12.94
C SER A 192 -0.03 1.18 12.11
N HIS A 193 0.35 0.42 11.08
CA HIS A 193 1.61 0.61 10.36
C HIS A 193 2.84 0.53 11.31
N PHE A 194 2.72 -0.30 12.35
CA PHE A 194 3.69 -0.44 13.45
C PHE A 194 3.95 0.84 14.26
N TYR A 195 3.07 1.84 14.18
CA TYR A 195 3.18 3.05 15.01
C TYR A 195 2.67 2.85 16.44
N ASP A 196 1.77 1.88 16.67
CA ASP A 196 1.18 1.65 17.99
C ASP A 196 2.17 0.98 18.95
N ALA A 197 2.75 1.77 19.84
CA ALA A 197 3.62 1.28 20.92
C ALA A 197 2.90 0.33 21.91
N ASN A 198 1.56 0.31 21.92
CA ASN A 198 0.73 -0.56 22.75
C ASN A 198 0.22 -1.80 22.01
N ALA A 199 0.57 -2.00 20.72
CA ALA A 199 0.30 -3.24 20.00
C ALA A 199 1.14 -4.37 20.62
N GLY A 200 0.66 -4.86 21.77
CA GLY A 200 1.44 -5.53 22.81
C GLY A 200 2.64 -6.31 22.31
N PHE A 201 3.84 -5.75 22.50
CA PHE A 201 5.18 -6.33 22.27
C PHE A 201 5.46 -7.03 20.92
N TYR A 202 4.48 -7.22 20.03
CA TYR A 202 4.55 -8.15 18.93
C TYR A 202 3.84 -7.62 17.69
N THR A 203 4.63 -7.17 16.72
CA THR A 203 4.17 -6.61 15.45
C THR A 203 3.33 -7.56 14.59
N TRP A 204 3.42 -8.90 14.76
CA TRP A 204 2.49 -9.82 14.09
C TRP A 204 1.06 -9.75 14.63
N SER A 205 0.86 -9.37 15.89
CA SER A 205 -0.47 -9.15 16.44
C SER A 205 -1.11 -7.91 15.81
N ASP A 206 -0.31 -6.89 15.48
CA ASP A 206 -0.78 -5.71 14.74
C ASP A 206 -1.27 -6.07 13.32
N MET A 207 -0.59 -7.02 12.66
CA MET A 207 -1.03 -7.57 11.37
C MET A 207 -2.41 -8.23 11.48
N VAL A 208 -2.58 -9.11 12.48
CA VAL A 208 -3.86 -9.82 12.70
C VAL A 208 -4.97 -8.84 13.07
N ARG A 209 -4.69 -7.87 13.95
CA ARG A 209 -5.66 -6.85 14.37
C ARG A 209 -6.16 -6.02 13.18
N GLY A 210 -5.27 -5.62 12.27
CA GLY A 210 -5.66 -4.88 11.07
C GLY A 210 -6.54 -5.70 10.14
N ALA A 211 -6.18 -6.97 9.91
CA ALA A 211 -6.98 -7.88 9.10
C ALA A 211 -8.36 -8.16 9.73
N LEU A 212 -8.46 -8.35 11.04
CA LEU A 212 -9.73 -8.49 11.75
C LEU A 212 -10.63 -7.27 11.56
N ARG A 213 -10.09 -6.07 11.78
CA ARG A 213 -10.86 -4.83 11.62
C ARG A 213 -11.45 -4.71 10.21
N ILE A 214 -10.66 -5.08 9.20
CA ILE A 214 -11.11 -5.06 7.81
C ILE A 214 -12.17 -6.13 7.54
N ASP A 215 -11.96 -7.37 8.00
CA ASP A 215 -12.90 -8.48 7.83
C ASP A 215 -14.25 -8.17 8.50
N ASP A 216 -14.23 -7.69 9.75
CA ASP A 216 -15.41 -7.27 10.51
C ASP A 216 -16.20 -6.16 9.78
N ALA A 217 -15.49 -5.20 9.16
CA ALA A 217 -16.13 -4.14 8.40
C ALA A 217 -16.82 -4.63 7.13
N LEU A 218 -16.30 -5.71 6.52
CA LEU A 218 -16.83 -6.32 5.30
C LEU A 218 -17.94 -7.36 5.56
N ALA A 219 -18.11 -7.79 6.82
CA ALA A 219 -19.02 -8.87 7.21
C ALA A 219 -20.51 -8.57 6.94
N ASN A 220 -20.90 -7.30 6.79
CA ASN A 220 -22.29 -6.94 6.50
C ASN A 220 -22.73 -7.45 5.11
N GLU A 221 -23.57 -8.49 5.09
CA GLU A 221 -24.08 -9.09 3.86
C GLU A 221 -24.84 -8.11 2.96
N THR A 222 -25.42 -7.04 3.51
CA THR A 222 -26.16 -6.04 2.69
C THR A 222 -25.26 -5.25 1.75
N LEU A 223 -23.94 -5.29 1.96
CA LEU A 223 -22.95 -4.67 1.06
C LEU A 223 -22.85 -5.41 -0.28
N TRP A 224 -23.26 -6.69 -0.33
CA TRP A 224 -22.97 -7.62 -1.43
C TRP A 224 -24.25 -8.07 -2.15
N GLU A 225 -24.78 -7.19 -2.99
CA GLU A 225 -26.12 -7.32 -3.58
C GLU A 225 -26.24 -8.49 -4.58
N THR A 226 -25.20 -8.71 -5.38
CA THR A 226 -25.22 -9.70 -6.48
C THR A 226 -24.37 -10.94 -6.16
N ASP A 227 -24.56 -12.03 -6.92
CA ASP A 227 -23.67 -13.21 -6.79
C ASP A 227 -22.22 -12.88 -7.14
N ALA A 228 -22.00 -11.96 -8.10
CA ALA A 228 -20.67 -11.48 -8.44
C ALA A 228 -20.05 -10.68 -7.27
N ASP A 229 -20.84 -9.82 -6.61
CA ASP A 229 -20.40 -9.07 -5.42
C ASP A 229 -20.02 -10.04 -4.29
N ARG A 230 -20.84 -11.07 -4.05
CA ARG A 230 -20.57 -12.10 -3.03
C ARG A 230 -19.33 -12.93 -3.36
N ALA A 231 -19.09 -13.24 -4.64
CA ALA A 231 -17.87 -13.93 -5.07
C ALA A 231 -16.62 -13.04 -4.90
N ALA A 232 -16.72 -11.76 -5.25
CA ALA A 232 -15.65 -10.78 -5.04
C ALA A 232 -15.33 -10.60 -3.55
N HIS A 233 -16.36 -10.52 -2.69
CA HIS A 233 -16.19 -10.48 -1.24
C HIS A 233 -15.48 -11.73 -0.70
N LYS A 234 -15.92 -12.93 -1.09
CA LYS A 234 -15.26 -14.18 -0.69
C LYS A 234 -13.78 -14.22 -1.10
N ARG A 235 -13.47 -13.76 -2.31
CA ARG A 235 -12.08 -13.61 -2.76
C ARG A 235 -11.32 -12.62 -1.88
N ALA A 236 -11.90 -11.45 -1.61
CA ALA A 236 -11.28 -10.39 -0.80
C ALA A 236 -10.94 -10.88 0.61
N VAL A 237 -11.86 -11.53 1.31
CA VAL A 237 -11.61 -12.12 2.65
C VAL A 237 -10.53 -13.22 2.55
N SER A 238 -10.60 -14.08 1.54
CA SER A 238 -9.58 -15.11 1.34
C SER A 238 -8.19 -14.51 1.11
N THR A 239 -8.06 -13.47 0.30
CA THR A 239 -6.75 -12.86 0.00
C THR A 239 -6.23 -12.03 1.16
N LEU A 240 -7.10 -11.31 1.88
CA LEU A 240 -6.77 -10.61 3.12
C LEU A 240 -6.08 -11.55 4.13
N TRP A 241 -6.57 -12.77 4.28
CA TRP A 241 -6.03 -13.78 5.21
C TRP A 241 -4.94 -14.70 4.62
N SER A 242 -4.56 -14.50 3.35
CA SER A 242 -3.55 -15.31 2.65
C SER A 242 -2.33 -14.53 2.17
N TYR A 243 -2.46 -13.22 1.95
CA TYR A 243 -1.37 -12.35 1.53
C TYR A 243 -1.20 -11.19 2.50
N ALA A 244 0.05 -10.87 2.81
CA ALA A 244 0.41 -9.72 3.62
C ALA A 244 1.67 -9.05 3.08
N ARG A 245 1.83 -7.76 3.37
CA ARG A 245 3.10 -7.06 3.27
C ARG A 245 3.34 -6.32 4.56
N LEU A 246 4.54 -6.42 5.10
CA LEU A 246 4.89 -5.74 6.34
C LEU A 246 5.21 -4.26 6.08
N PRO A 247 4.76 -3.34 6.95
CA PRO A 247 5.18 -1.95 6.95
C PRO A 247 6.71 -1.80 6.85
N CYS A 248 7.14 -0.94 5.94
CA CYS A 248 8.54 -0.55 5.73
C CYS A 248 9.53 -1.73 5.58
N THR A 249 9.07 -2.89 5.08
CA THR A 249 9.86 -4.14 5.09
C THR A 249 9.77 -4.88 3.76
N ASN A 250 10.85 -4.88 2.98
CA ASN A 250 10.93 -5.65 1.75
C ASN A 250 11.36 -7.10 2.06
N ALA A 251 10.44 -7.89 2.58
CA ALA A 251 10.67 -9.29 2.95
C ALA A 251 9.70 -10.22 2.22
N TRP A 252 10.28 -11.28 1.64
CA TRP A 252 9.57 -12.36 0.98
C TRP A 252 9.60 -13.59 1.87
N ARG A 253 8.42 -14.13 2.16
CA ARG A 253 8.24 -15.43 2.81
C ARG A 253 7.17 -16.20 2.03
N LEU A 254 7.64 -17.05 1.12
CA LEU A 254 6.81 -17.85 0.23
C LEU A 254 7.23 -19.33 0.29
N PRO A 255 6.40 -20.28 -0.15
CA PRO A 255 6.82 -21.66 -0.29
C PRO A 255 8.10 -21.78 -1.13
N GLY A 256 9.14 -22.40 -0.56
CA GLY A 256 10.45 -22.58 -1.19
C GLY A 256 11.28 -21.31 -1.38
N GLU A 257 10.89 -20.19 -0.77
CA GLU A 257 11.57 -18.90 -0.94
C GLU A 257 11.54 -18.05 0.34
N SER A 258 12.71 -17.56 0.73
CA SER A 258 12.85 -16.63 1.86
C SER A 258 13.97 -15.66 1.53
N SER A 259 13.63 -14.37 1.46
CA SER A 259 14.60 -13.31 1.20
C SER A 259 14.17 -12.00 1.86
N GLU A 260 15.13 -11.12 2.09
CA GLU A 260 14.87 -9.74 2.49
C GLU A 260 15.88 -8.79 1.85
N THR A 261 15.45 -7.57 1.58
CA THR A 261 16.31 -6.49 1.08
C THR A 261 16.00 -5.19 1.81
N GLY A 262 16.93 -4.23 1.78
CA GLY A 262 16.73 -2.88 2.30
C GLY A 262 16.72 -2.74 3.83
N LEU A 263 16.72 -3.82 4.60
CA LEU A 263 16.88 -3.80 6.06
C LEU A 263 18.36 -3.98 6.44
N ARG A 264 18.96 -2.94 7.00
CA ARG A 264 20.35 -2.93 7.48
C ARG A 264 20.45 -3.57 8.85
N LYS A 265 21.60 -4.17 9.17
CA LYS A 265 21.81 -4.83 10.48
C LYS A 265 21.70 -3.85 11.65
N GLU A 266 21.96 -2.58 11.39
CA GLU A 266 21.94 -1.49 12.36
C GLU A 266 20.52 -0.92 12.56
N ASP A 267 19.52 -1.35 11.76
CA ASP A 267 18.15 -0.90 11.94
C ASP A 267 17.57 -1.57 13.21
N PRO A 268 17.16 -0.78 14.23
CA PRO A 268 16.84 -1.31 15.56
C PRO A 268 15.66 -2.28 15.58
N ASP A 269 14.71 -2.11 14.65
CA ASP A 269 13.50 -2.94 14.56
C ASP A 269 13.63 -4.09 13.55
N ARG A 270 14.81 -4.28 12.93
CA ARG A 270 15.00 -5.27 11.86
C ARG A 270 14.55 -6.66 12.30
N ASP A 271 15.04 -7.11 13.45
CA ASP A 271 14.81 -8.49 13.90
C ASP A 271 13.34 -8.71 14.28
N ALA A 272 12.67 -7.70 14.85
CA ALA A 272 11.24 -7.76 15.13
C ALA A 272 10.40 -7.84 13.84
N ARG A 273 10.77 -7.07 12.81
CA ARG A 273 10.11 -7.09 11.49
C ARG A 273 10.32 -8.44 10.78
N LEU A 274 11.53 -8.97 10.78
CA LEU A 274 11.79 -10.29 10.18
C LEU A 274 11.13 -11.43 10.95
N LEU A 275 11.15 -11.38 12.29
CA LEU A 275 10.40 -12.31 13.13
C LEU A 275 8.90 -12.25 12.81
N THR A 276 8.36 -11.07 12.53
CA THR A 276 6.97 -10.92 12.10
C THR A 276 6.74 -11.68 10.80
N ALA A 277 7.56 -11.47 9.78
CA ALA A 277 7.42 -12.18 8.51
C ALA A 277 7.47 -13.71 8.71
N ASP A 278 8.37 -14.19 9.57
CA ASP A 278 8.49 -15.61 9.91
C ASP A 278 7.25 -16.14 10.67
N LYS A 279 6.69 -15.34 11.58
CA LYS A 279 5.46 -15.70 12.33
C LYS A 279 4.24 -15.77 11.43
N LEU A 280 4.07 -14.81 10.52
CA LEU A 280 2.99 -14.83 9.53
C LEU A 280 3.09 -16.08 8.64
N PHE A 281 4.31 -16.41 8.19
CA PHE A 281 4.56 -17.58 7.36
C PHE A 281 4.52 -18.91 8.12
N GLY A 282 4.68 -18.89 9.44
CA GLY A 282 4.51 -20.06 10.31
C GLY A 282 3.06 -20.53 10.44
N GLY A 283 2.08 -19.72 10.03
CA GLY A 283 0.67 -20.09 10.05
C GLY A 283 -0.04 -19.66 11.32
N LYS A 284 -0.34 -20.63 12.20
CA LYS A 284 -1.23 -20.43 13.35
C LYS A 284 -0.81 -19.21 14.20
N LEU A 285 -1.67 -18.20 14.23
CA LEU A 285 -1.57 -17.02 15.08
C LEU A 285 -2.84 -16.88 15.91
N GLU A 286 -2.72 -16.22 17.06
CA GLU A 286 -3.87 -15.89 17.88
C GLU A 286 -4.83 -14.99 17.08
N CYS A 287 -6.13 -15.24 17.19
CA CYS A 287 -7.22 -14.54 16.50
C CYS A 287 -7.22 -14.59 14.95
N LYS A 288 -6.26 -15.25 14.29
CA LYS A 288 -6.39 -15.58 12.86
C LYS A 288 -7.48 -16.65 12.68
N PRO A 289 -8.41 -16.53 11.72
CA PRO A 289 -9.55 -17.44 11.58
C PRO A 289 -9.17 -18.85 11.12
N ASP A 290 -7.97 -19.04 10.58
CA ASP A 290 -7.45 -20.34 10.17
C ASP A 290 -6.00 -20.54 10.59
N THR A 291 -5.46 -21.72 10.28
CA THR A 291 -4.06 -22.08 10.58
C THR A 291 -3.14 -21.93 9.36
N LYS A 292 -3.63 -21.38 8.24
CA LYS A 292 -2.84 -21.25 7.01
C LYS A 292 -1.84 -20.11 7.13
N PRO A 293 -0.66 -20.25 6.53
CA PRO A 293 0.34 -19.19 6.49
C PRO A 293 -0.14 -18.00 5.68
N TRP A 294 0.26 -16.82 6.12
CA TRP A 294 0.30 -15.64 5.28
C TRP A 294 1.55 -15.68 4.40
N LEU A 295 1.37 -15.34 3.13
CA LEU A 295 2.46 -15.10 2.20
C LEU A 295 2.92 -13.64 2.37
N SER A 296 4.16 -13.45 2.85
CA SER A 296 4.76 -12.13 2.95
C SER A 296 5.34 -11.72 1.59
N MET A 297 4.83 -10.63 1.03
CA MET A 297 5.17 -10.15 -0.32
C MET A 297 5.98 -8.84 -0.24
N GLY A 298 7.22 -8.86 -0.72
CA GLY A 298 8.04 -7.66 -0.90
C GLY A 298 7.71 -6.91 -2.19
N TRP A 299 8.70 -6.18 -2.71
CA TRP A 299 8.63 -5.47 -4.00
C TRP A 299 9.96 -5.45 -4.74
N ASP A 300 9.91 -5.29 -6.06
CA ASP A 300 11.06 -5.21 -6.98
C ASP A 300 11.40 -3.76 -7.35
N ALA A 301 10.37 -2.93 -7.52
CA ALA A 301 10.47 -1.52 -7.87
C ALA A 301 9.61 -0.69 -6.90
N GLU A 302 10.01 0.54 -6.65
CA GLU A 302 9.27 1.46 -5.77
C GLU A 302 9.00 2.77 -6.51
N TRP A 303 7.75 3.22 -6.46
CA TRP A 303 7.32 4.48 -7.03
C TRP A 303 6.87 5.45 -5.94
N ARG A 304 7.71 6.46 -5.72
CA ARG A 304 7.42 7.65 -4.92
C ARG A 304 7.09 8.80 -5.85
N LEU A 305 5.80 9.14 -5.95
CA LEU A 305 5.35 10.27 -6.76
C LEU A 305 5.79 11.58 -6.10
N ASP A 306 6.40 12.49 -6.87
CA ASP A 306 6.78 13.80 -6.36
C ASP A 306 5.53 14.60 -5.88
N ALA A 307 5.62 15.18 -4.68
CA ALA A 307 4.57 15.98 -4.09
C ALA A 307 4.46 17.39 -4.68
N LYS A 308 5.40 17.82 -5.54
CA LYS A 308 5.44 19.17 -6.11
C LYS A 308 4.17 19.56 -6.87
N ALA A 309 3.85 20.85 -6.77
CA ALA A 309 2.70 21.48 -7.44
C ALA A 309 2.83 21.58 -8.97
N THR A 310 4.07 21.53 -9.49
CA THR A 310 4.33 21.41 -10.94
C THR A 310 5.15 20.16 -11.18
N TYR A 311 4.66 19.30 -12.05
CA TYR A 311 5.21 17.98 -12.27
C TYR A 311 5.00 17.57 -13.73
N ASP A 312 6.02 16.95 -14.32
CA ASP A 312 5.98 16.45 -15.69
C ASP A 312 5.41 15.02 -15.70
N ALA A 313 4.11 14.94 -16.01
CA ALA A 313 3.36 13.69 -16.09
C ALA A 313 3.97 12.69 -17.07
N GLN A 314 4.45 13.16 -18.23
CA GLN A 314 5.02 12.28 -19.24
C GLN A 314 6.38 11.76 -18.80
N LYS A 315 7.24 12.62 -18.27
CA LYS A 315 8.56 12.23 -17.78
C LYS A 315 8.46 11.17 -16.69
N GLU A 316 7.57 11.35 -15.72
CA GLU A 316 7.48 10.33 -14.69
C GLU A 316 6.81 9.05 -15.18
N LYS A 317 5.73 9.13 -15.94
CA LYS A 317 5.14 7.91 -16.53
C LYS A 317 6.22 7.05 -17.18
N CYS A 318 7.09 7.67 -17.97
CA CYS A 318 8.17 6.97 -18.64
C CYS A 318 9.28 6.52 -17.70
N LYS A 319 9.64 7.31 -16.69
CA LYS A 319 10.59 6.90 -15.64
C LYS A 319 10.09 5.65 -14.92
N VAL A 320 8.86 5.65 -14.42
CA VAL A 320 8.29 4.54 -13.63
C VAL A 320 8.12 3.29 -14.49
N ALA A 321 7.60 3.44 -15.72
CA ALA A 321 7.52 2.32 -16.64
C ALA A 321 8.91 1.74 -16.95
N GLN A 322 9.93 2.57 -17.12
CA GLN A 322 11.31 2.11 -17.34
C GLN A 322 11.89 1.42 -16.09
N ASP A 323 11.65 1.97 -14.89
CA ASP A 323 12.10 1.40 -13.62
C ASP A 323 11.52 0.00 -13.40
N ILE A 324 10.23 -0.21 -13.72
CA ILE A 324 9.57 -1.52 -13.72
C ILE A 324 10.21 -2.46 -14.74
N VAL A 325 10.35 -2.00 -15.99
CA VAL A 325 10.86 -2.83 -17.07
C VAL A 325 12.30 -3.28 -16.84
N ASN A 326 13.13 -2.41 -16.25
CA ASN A 326 14.50 -2.73 -15.87
C ASN A 326 14.59 -3.91 -14.91
N GLN A 327 13.57 -4.13 -14.06
CA GLN A 327 13.59 -5.25 -13.11
C GLN A 327 13.48 -6.62 -13.77
N PHE A 328 12.86 -6.75 -14.94
CA PHE A 328 12.83 -8.03 -15.66
C PHE A 328 14.21 -8.47 -16.17
N ASP A 329 15.13 -7.52 -16.38
CA ASP A 329 16.50 -7.81 -16.81
C ASP A 329 17.51 -7.76 -15.65
N ASN A 330 17.05 -7.38 -14.45
CA ASN A 330 17.88 -7.27 -13.26
C ASN A 330 18.04 -8.64 -12.57
N LYS A 331 19.20 -9.27 -12.75
CA LYS A 331 19.55 -10.54 -12.08
C LYS A 331 19.62 -10.44 -10.55
N GLY A 332 19.77 -9.24 -10.01
CA GLY A 332 19.83 -8.97 -8.58
C GLY A 332 18.56 -8.36 -8.01
N LYS A 333 17.42 -8.43 -8.72
CA LYS A 333 16.16 -7.91 -8.21
C LYS A 333 15.73 -8.66 -6.93
N ALA A 334 14.96 -7.97 -6.09
CA ALA A 334 14.56 -8.50 -4.79
C ALA A 334 13.57 -9.66 -4.90
N GLY A 335 12.65 -9.60 -5.86
CA GLY A 335 11.60 -10.58 -6.06
C GLY A 335 12.14 -11.89 -6.67
N PRO A 336 11.62 -13.04 -6.22
CA PRO A 336 12.20 -14.35 -6.51
C PRO A 336 11.96 -14.90 -7.93
N ARG A 337 11.29 -14.15 -8.81
CA ARG A 337 10.77 -14.64 -10.09
C ARG A 337 11.19 -13.74 -11.23
N GLU A 338 12.05 -14.23 -12.12
CA GLU A 338 12.61 -13.45 -13.23
C GLU A 338 11.55 -12.76 -14.10
N ASP A 339 10.50 -13.48 -14.49
CA ASP A 339 9.41 -12.97 -15.36
C ASP A 339 8.30 -12.22 -14.59
N HIS A 340 8.50 -11.85 -13.32
CA HIS A 340 7.47 -11.19 -12.52
C HIS A 340 8.04 -10.00 -11.77
N VAL A 341 7.37 -8.85 -11.82
CA VAL A 341 7.81 -7.61 -11.14
C VAL A 341 6.69 -7.09 -10.26
N VAL A 342 6.97 -6.89 -8.98
CA VAL A 342 6.04 -6.28 -8.03
C VAL A 342 6.45 -4.82 -7.79
N LEU A 343 5.55 -3.89 -8.10
CA LEU A 343 5.75 -2.45 -7.88
C LEU A 343 5.10 -2.03 -6.56
N LEU A 344 5.84 -1.40 -5.66
CA LEU A 344 5.32 -0.69 -4.49
C LEU A 344 5.01 0.77 -4.83
N THR A 345 3.83 1.26 -4.42
CA THR A 345 3.50 2.69 -4.28
C THR A 345 2.44 2.85 -3.17
N HIS A 346 1.94 4.07 -2.96
CA HIS A 346 0.95 4.35 -1.90
C HIS A 346 -0.20 5.20 -2.44
N ASP A 347 -1.41 4.97 -1.97
CA ASP A 347 -2.59 5.64 -2.54
C ASP A 347 -2.60 7.14 -2.26
N TYR A 348 -2.11 7.59 -1.11
CA TYR A 348 -2.03 9.00 -0.74
C TYR A 348 -1.18 9.86 -1.69
N PHE A 349 -0.30 9.26 -2.49
CA PHE A 349 0.41 9.98 -3.56
C PHE A 349 -0.53 10.49 -4.64
N PHE A 350 -1.67 9.82 -4.86
CA PHE A 350 -2.60 10.09 -5.96
C PHE A 350 -3.80 10.94 -5.50
N ALA A 351 -3.50 11.98 -4.72
CA ALA A 351 -4.49 12.84 -4.05
C ALA A 351 -5.37 13.69 -4.99
N ASP A 352 -5.07 13.70 -6.30
CA ASP A 352 -5.87 14.39 -7.31
C ASP A 352 -5.94 13.57 -8.61
N GLU A 353 -6.87 13.96 -9.49
CA GLU A 353 -7.11 13.26 -10.76
C GLU A 353 -5.93 13.32 -11.72
N ALA A 354 -5.11 14.37 -11.69
CA ALA A 354 -3.94 14.48 -12.56
C ALA A 354 -2.88 13.46 -12.14
N LYS A 355 -2.62 13.36 -10.84
CA LYS A 355 -1.73 12.35 -10.25
C LYS A 355 -2.23 10.93 -10.53
N ALA A 356 -3.50 10.64 -10.27
CA ALA A 356 -4.07 9.33 -10.55
C ALA A 356 -4.05 8.97 -12.05
N SER A 357 -4.16 9.95 -12.96
CA SER A 357 -4.02 9.71 -14.39
C SER A 357 -2.63 9.23 -14.79
N ILE A 358 -1.57 9.57 -14.04
CA ILE A 358 -0.24 9.04 -14.31
C ILE A 358 -0.18 7.55 -13.96
N PHE A 359 -0.80 7.12 -12.85
CA PHE A 359 -0.90 5.69 -12.51
C PHE A 359 -1.60 4.91 -13.61
N ARG A 360 -2.76 5.41 -14.06
CA ARG A 360 -3.49 4.90 -15.22
C ARG A 360 -2.61 4.77 -16.46
N ASP A 361 -1.84 5.81 -16.74
CA ASP A 361 -1.07 5.89 -17.97
C ASP A 361 0.18 4.99 -17.93
N VAL A 362 0.77 4.76 -16.75
CA VAL A 362 1.81 3.74 -16.55
C VAL A 362 1.25 2.35 -16.86
N VAL A 363 0.08 2.00 -16.31
CA VAL A 363 -0.58 0.72 -16.58
C VAL A 363 -0.89 0.57 -18.08
N ALA A 364 -1.42 1.62 -18.72
CA ALA A 364 -1.71 1.61 -20.15
C ALA A 364 -0.44 1.41 -20.99
N GLU A 365 0.64 2.14 -20.68
CA GLU A 365 1.93 2.04 -21.37
C GLU A 365 2.47 0.60 -21.29
N LEU A 366 2.46 -0.01 -20.10
CA LEU A 366 2.91 -1.39 -19.90
C LEU A 366 2.07 -2.40 -20.70
N GLN A 367 0.74 -2.30 -20.69
CA GLN A 367 -0.12 -3.19 -21.48
C GLN A 367 0.13 -3.04 -22.98
N MET A 368 0.31 -1.80 -23.47
CA MET A 368 0.61 -1.54 -24.89
C MET A 368 2.00 -2.05 -25.31
N LEU A 369 2.93 -2.16 -24.37
CA LEU A 369 4.23 -2.79 -24.57
C LEU A 369 4.19 -4.33 -24.47
N GLY A 370 3.03 -4.90 -24.12
CA GLY A 370 2.78 -6.34 -24.08
C GLY A 370 2.97 -7.00 -22.71
N TYR A 371 3.14 -6.23 -21.63
CA TYR A 371 3.21 -6.76 -20.27
C TYR A 371 1.81 -7.10 -19.75
N THR A 372 1.67 -8.22 -19.06
CA THR A 372 0.43 -8.59 -18.37
C THR A 372 0.36 -7.86 -17.03
N ILE A 373 -0.81 -7.36 -16.65
CA ILE A 373 -1.04 -6.71 -15.35
C ILE A 373 -1.87 -7.64 -14.48
N GLY A 374 -1.30 -8.10 -13.37
CA GLY A 374 -1.92 -9.08 -12.48
C GLY A 374 -2.04 -8.63 -11.03
N THR A 375 -2.78 -9.40 -10.25
CA THR A 375 -2.89 -9.24 -8.78
C THR A 375 -2.08 -10.30 -8.05
N LEU A 376 -1.66 -10.04 -6.81
CA LEU A 376 -0.69 -10.90 -6.11
C LEU A 376 -1.17 -12.34 -5.88
N ASP A 377 -2.48 -12.60 -5.88
CA ASP A 377 -3.05 -13.96 -5.85
C ASP A 377 -2.80 -14.78 -7.13
N GLN A 378 -2.23 -14.15 -8.16
CA GLN A 378 -1.75 -14.78 -9.39
C GLN A 378 -0.21 -14.88 -9.41
N TYR A 379 0.49 -14.50 -8.33
CA TYR A 379 1.94 -14.60 -8.25
C TYR A 379 2.37 -16.08 -8.13
N PRO A 380 3.34 -16.55 -8.93
CA PRO A 380 3.67 -17.97 -8.95
C PRO A 380 4.48 -18.40 -7.72
N LEU A 381 3.93 -19.35 -6.98
CA LEU A 381 4.58 -19.98 -5.81
C LEU A 381 5.39 -21.21 -6.24
N LYS A 382 6.53 -21.49 -5.59
CA LYS A 382 7.24 -22.76 -5.85
C LYS A 382 6.39 -23.85 -5.19
N GLN A 383 6.11 -24.91 -5.93
CA GLN A 383 5.41 -26.07 -5.37
C GLN A 383 6.36 -26.94 -4.56
#